data_AF-A0A4R2NH75-F1
#
_entry.id   AF-A0A4R2NH75-F1
#
_cell.length_a   1.000
_cell.length_b   1.000
_cell.length_c   1.000
_cell.angle_alpha   90.00
_cell.angle_beta   90.00
_cell.angle_gamma   90.00
#
_symmetry.space_group_name_H-M   'P 1'
#
loop_
_entity.id
_entity.type
_entity.pdbx_description
1 polymer ?
#
loop_
_entity_poly.entity_id
_entity_poly.type
_entity_poly.pdbx_seq_one_letter_code
_entity_poly.pdbx_strand_id
1 'polypeptide(L)' 'MEGIPRVKAFSKLYDLLVYYSENRDLPIEDGFDFFLEVKNLCGILDLNYEAFKKEFHLTEGGF' A
#
# COMPACT_ATOMS: atom_id res chain seq x y z
N MET A 1 11.64 -22.59 3.83
CA MET A 1 12.16 -21.20 3.80
C MET A 1 10.96 -20.28 3.96
N GLU A 2 10.56 -19.96 5.19
CA GLU A 2 9.14 -19.66 5.49
C GLU A 2 8.86 -18.26 6.08
N GLY A 3 9.83 -17.34 6.14
CA GLY A 3 9.62 -16.01 6.75
C GLY A 3 10.01 -14.80 5.92
N ILE A 4 10.99 -14.93 5.03
CA ILE A 4 11.61 -13.77 4.35
C ILE A 4 10.64 -13.05 3.40
N PRO A 5 9.81 -13.74 2.57
CA PRO A 5 8.96 -13.04 1.60
C PRO A 5 7.86 -12.21 2.26
N ARG A 6 7.21 -12.72 3.30
CA ARG A 6 6.15 -12.00 4.03
C ARG A 6 6.69 -10.82 4.82
N VAL A 7 7.84 -10.97 5.48
CA VAL A 7 8.48 -9.85 6.19
C VAL A 7 8.88 -8.74 5.22
N LYS A 8 9.41 -9.08 4.04
CA LYS A 8 9.70 -8.10 2.99
C LYS A 8 8.45 -7.42 2.46
N ALA A 9 7.37 -8.18 2.25
CA ALA A 9 6.09 -7.61 1.82
C ALA A 9 5.51 -6.64 2.86
N PHE A 10 5.59 -7.00 4.15
CA PHE A 10 5.18 -6.11 5.23
C PHE A 10 6.02 -4.83 5.28
N SER A 11 7.35 -4.94 5.20
CA SER A 11 8.24 -3.77 5.16
C SER A 11 7.86 -2.83 4.01
N LYS A 12 7.66 -3.37 2.80
CA LYS A 12 7.28 -2.56 1.64
C LYS A 12 5.90 -1.92 1.82
N LEU A 13 4.94 -2.65 2.39
CA LEU A 13 3.60 -2.13 2.66
C LEU A 13 3.65 -0.96 3.67
N TYR A 14 4.50 -1.07 4.69
CA TYR A 14 4.77 0.01 5.64
C TYR A 14 5.39 1.23 4.95
N ASP A 15 6.41 1.04 4.12
CA ASP A 15 7.06 2.12 3.36
C ASP A 15 6.04 2.87 2.48
N LEU A 16 5.10 2.15 1.87
CA LEU A 16 4.00 2.75 1.09
C LEU A 16 3.04 3.56 1.96
N LEU A 17 2.68 3.09 3.15
CA LEU A 17 1.85 3.87 4.06
C LEU A 17 2.53 5.19 4.46
N VAL A 18 3.83 5.13 4.76
CA VAL A 18 4.64 6.33 5.06
C VAL A 18 4.65 7.26 3.84
N TYR A 19 5.00 6.74 2.66
CA TYR A 19 4.97 7.51 1.42
C TYR A 19 3.61 8.18 1.18
N TYR A 20 2.50 7.45 1.32
CA TYR A 20 1.16 8.01 1.16
C TYR A 20 0.90 9.14 2.15
N SER A 21 1.26 8.97 3.43
CA SER A 21 1.07 10.01 4.44
C SER A 21 1.85 11.30 4.17
N GLU A 22 3.03 11.19 3.54
CA GLU A 22 3.89 12.33 3.22
C GLU A 22 3.49 13.01 1.90
N ASN A 23 2.97 12.24 0.95
CA ASN A 23 2.75 12.68 -0.43
C ASN A 23 1.26 12.74 -0.82
N ARG A 24 0.32 12.48 0.11
CA ARG A 24 -1.13 12.40 -0.17
C ARG A 24 -1.67 13.60 -0.95
N ASP A 25 -1.18 14.78 -0.60
CA ASP A 25 -1.68 16.06 -1.12
C ASP A 25 -0.82 16.57 -2.30
N LEU A 26 0.13 15.76 -2.78
CA LEU A 26 0.97 16.07 -3.94
C LEU A 26 0.38 15.48 -5.23
N PRO A 27 0.69 16.06 -6.40
CA PRO A 27 0.30 15.48 -7.68
C PRO A 27 0.85 14.04 -7.81
N ILE A 28 0.03 13.17 -8.38
CA ILE A 28 0.40 11.77 -8.62
C ILE A 28 1.59 11.77 -9.60
N GLU A 29 2.70 11.16 -9.21
CA GLU A 29 3.83 10.94 -10.11
C GLU A 29 3.47 9.90 -11.19
N ASP A 30 3.80 10.21 -12.44
CA ASP A 30 3.58 9.30 -13.56
C ASP A 30 4.45 8.05 -13.44
N GLY A 31 3.84 6.88 -13.66
CA GLY A 31 4.56 5.60 -13.76
C GLY A 31 4.57 4.74 -12.49
N PHE A 32 3.97 5.19 -11.40
CA PHE A 32 3.80 4.39 -10.18
C PHE A 32 2.32 4.23 -9.78
N ASP A 33 1.80 3.00 -9.88
CA ASP A 33 0.46 2.66 -9.40
C ASP A 33 0.51 2.21 -7.94
N PHE A 34 0.38 3.19 -7.04
CA PHE A 34 0.37 2.99 -5.60
C PHE A 34 -0.65 1.93 -5.14
N PHE A 35 -1.88 2.02 -5.64
CA PHE A 35 -2.99 1.19 -5.18
C PHE A 35 -2.85 -0.26 -5.68
N LEU A 36 -2.36 -0.45 -6.90
CA LEU A 36 -2.02 -1.78 -7.41
C LEU A 36 -0.92 -2.44 -6.56
N GLU A 37 0.11 -1.70 -6.17
CA GLU A 37 1.19 -2.25 -5.35
C GLU A 37 0.70 -2.62 -3.94
N VAL A 38 -0.10 -1.77 -3.30
CA VAL A 38 -0.75 -2.09 -2.01
C VAL A 38 -1.60 -3.35 -2.13
N LYS A 39 -2.40 -3.49 -3.20
CA LYS A 39 -3.24 -4.67 -3.44
C LYS A 39 -2.43 -5.96 -3.56
N ASN A 40 -1.31 -5.91 -4.29
CA ASN A 40 -0.42 -7.06 -4.44
C ASN A 40 0.20 -7.49 -3.11
N LEU A 41 0.64 -6.52 -2.30
CA LEU A 41 1.24 -6.78 -0.99
C LEU A 41 0.21 -7.33 0.01
N CYS A 42 -1.02 -6.81 0.01
CA CYS A 42 -2.13 -7.39 0.77
C CYS A 42 -2.35 -8.86 0.39
N GLY A 43 -2.29 -9.21 -0.90
CA GLY A 43 -2.41 -10.60 -1.36
C GLY A 43 -1.30 -11.52 -0.84
N ILE A 44 -0.05 -11.04 -0.77
CA ILE A 44 1.09 -11.81 -0.22
C ILE A 44 0.93 -12.04 1.29
N LEU A 45 0.37 -11.06 1.99
CA LEU A 45 0.18 -11.04 3.44
C LEU A 45 -1.13 -11.68 3.90
N ASP A 46 -1.97 -12.14 2.97
CA ASP A 46 -3.32 -12.66 3.25
C ASP A 46 -4.21 -11.63 3.99
N LEU A 47 -4.11 -10.36 3.57
CA LEU A 47 -4.91 -9.24 4.08
C LEU A 47 -6.05 -8.92 3.12
N ASN A 48 -7.22 -8.59 3.67
CA ASN A 48 -8.32 -8.06 2.88
C ASN A 48 -8.00 -6.63 2.43
N TYR A 49 -7.79 -6.44 1.12
CA TYR A 49 -7.42 -5.15 0.53
C TYR A 49 -8.42 -4.03 0.82
N GLU A 50 -9.72 -4.30 0.72
CA GLU A 50 -10.76 -3.28 0.97
C GLU A 50 -10.83 -2.87 2.44
N ALA A 51 -10.72 -3.84 3.36
CA ALA A 51 -10.63 -3.57 4.79
C ALA A 51 -9.37 -2.79 5.13
N PHE A 52 -8.24 -3.12 4.50
CA PHE A 52 -6.96 -2.42 4.67
C PHE A 52 -7.08 -0.96 4.20
N LYS A 53 -7.59 -0.71 2.99
CA LYS A 53 -7.82 0.66 2.51
C LYS A 53 -8.67 1.48 3.47
N LYS A 54 -9.75 0.88 4.00
CA LYS A 54 -10.64 1.54 4.95
C LYS A 54 -9.94 1.87 6.27
N GLU A 55 -9.21 0.92 6.83
CA GLU A 55 -8.49 1.07 8.11
C GLU A 55 -7.42 2.17 8.03
N PHE A 56 -6.70 2.26 6.92
CA PHE A 56 -5.63 3.23 6.71
C PHE A 56 -6.06 4.49 5.96
N HIS A 57 -7.37 4.67 5.73
CA HIS A 57 -7.95 5.83 5.04
C HIS A 57 -7.34 6.10 3.66
N LEU A 58 -7.00 5.04 2.92
CA LEU A 58 -6.42 5.15 1.58
C LEU A 58 -7.52 5.43 0.55
N THR A 59 -7.63 6.69 0.13
CA THR A 59 -8.59 7.12 -0.89
C THR A 59 -7.88 7.39 -2.22
N GLU A 60 -8.40 6.79 -3.29
CA GLU A 60 -8.05 7.13 -4.67
C GLU A 60 -8.66 8.51 -4.94
N GLY A 61 -7.93 9.58 -4.61
CA GLY A 61 -8.23 10.97 -4.96
C GLY A 61 -9.71 11.38 -4.89
N GLY A 62 -10.11 11.98 -3.77
CA GLY A 62 -11.27 12.87 -3.77
C GLY A 62 -10.97 14.10 -4.63
N PHE A 63 -11.77 14.28 -5.68
CA PHE A 63 -12.15 15.60 -6.17
C PHE A 63 -13.60 15.85 -5.75
#